data_AF-A0A7W0ZY98-F1
#
_entry.id   AF-A0A7W0ZY98-F1
#
_cell.length_a   1.000
_cell.length_b   1.000
_cell.length_c   1.000
_cell.angle_alpha   90.00
_cell.angle_beta   90.00
_cell.angle_gamma   90.00
#
_symmetry.space_group_name_H-M   'P 1'
#
loop_
_entity.id
_entity.type
_entity.pdbx_description
1 polymer ?
#
loop_
_entity_poly.entity_id
_entity_poly.type
_entity_poly.pdbx_seq_one_letter_code
_entity_poly.pdbx_strand_id
1 'polypeptide(L)'
;MAAFQVDIGILTIRDDENRAVLDAFPDRIGSGVHKGKNRDYAIRFADAGRGARYRIAIVRQPEQGTGEAQDVTRDMLEDVDPSMILVVGIAGGLPSDDLTLGDIVLSTRVHDYTVEARKARGKTSYAIAGGPMAKAVTASIANLAAREAEMGPWTDGLPEKPRVVWNRTDSVYGPKKWARELREKLEGHHGKLSVTRAPIFAIGPIASSDRLVKDPKVLFPWIETARNLLAVEMESCGAYRATRERCAMLAIRALSDIVGLARSNAWTKYACLSAAAFTRGYLKTRPVETRGTGDEGRNPAPAQRTAADDQSEVELDVLYSNLVPLAEYPPRIYSAPATVSTYKQAWAVLRKTRSKARIPSSWILHNNMIHSFTDPEESRLEHIVDAGGIESNPSSEWVMSEDPDRQRLFIQLLNGALRSDLDCKNVWFFSDDKVYAFAGRLEDEPLQYRYQNIRQRSAITVITHYTHQAADGTSYPYLRHLAFAGRFRRIDNAFYLEVTPTYRFTSDGKRKDHFHDTRVSGIKRLERNRAVLSQVRLWNDVLLARLADDEQLLGFAQALSFEYVPKFDVQLVSWEEYPDEDEGDVPNDDGESLQGASP
;
A
#
# COMPACT_ATOMS: atom_id res chain seq x y z
N MET A 1 35.02 -0.96 -7.38
CA MET A 1 34.82 0.49 -7.58
C MET A 1 33.67 0.90 -6.68
N ALA A 2 33.77 2.02 -5.96
CA ALA A 2 32.63 2.53 -5.19
C ALA A 2 31.47 2.83 -6.16
N ALA A 3 30.24 2.42 -5.82
CA ALA A 3 29.06 2.68 -6.64
C ALA A 3 28.85 4.20 -6.78
N PHE A 4 28.55 4.68 -7.98
CA PHE A 4 28.30 6.10 -8.21
C PHE A 4 26.95 6.47 -7.60
N GLN A 5 26.95 7.16 -6.46
CA GLN A 5 25.74 7.49 -5.73
C GLN A 5 25.20 8.89 -6.08
N VAL A 6 23.88 9.03 -6.07
CA VAL A 6 23.16 10.32 -6.18
C VAL A 6 22.20 10.53 -5.01
N ASP A 7 21.76 11.77 -4.78
CA ASP A 7 20.77 12.07 -3.75
C ASP A 7 19.34 11.78 -4.26
N ILE A 8 19.04 12.25 -5.47
CA ILE A 8 17.71 12.15 -6.09
C ILE A 8 17.80 11.47 -7.45
N GLY A 9 16.98 10.45 -7.65
CA GLY A 9 16.64 9.92 -8.97
C GLY A 9 15.39 10.61 -9.53
N ILE A 10 15.38 10.98 -10.80
CA ILE A 10 14.19 11.52 -11.49
C ILE A 10 13.85 10.63 -12.67
N LEU A 11 12.69 9.99 -12.61
CA LEU A 11 12.09 9.23 -13.69
C LEU A 11 11.09 10.10 -14.46
N THR A 12 11.28 10.17 -15.77
CA THR A 12 10.38 10.82 -16.73
C THR A 12 9.91 9.81 -17.78
N ILE A 13 8.75 10.03 -18.38
CA ILE A 13 8.11 9.05 -19.25
C ILE A 13 8.27 9.44 -20.71
N ARG A 14 7.82 10.64 -21.04
CA ARG A 14 7.80 11.16 -22.40
C ARG A 14 9.01 12.05 -22.69
N ASP A 15 9.30 12.25 -23.97
CA ASP A 15 10.39 13.14 -24.40
C ASP A 15 10.15 14.60 -24.00
N ASP A 16 8.90 15.07 -24.07
CA ASP A 16 8.53 16.44 -23.66
C ASP A 16 8.65 16.64 -22.14
N GLU A 17 8.27 15.66 -21.32
CA GLU A 17 8.54 15.65 -19.88
C GLU A 17 10.04 15.66 -19.57
N ASN A 18 10.81 14.80 -20.24
CA ASN A 18 12.24 14.69 -20.02
C ASN A 18 12.98 15.99 -20.35
N ARG A 19 12.65 16.61 -21.49
CA ARG A 19 13.23 17.91 -21.88
C ARG A 19 12.89 19.00 -20.87
N ALA A 20 11.63 19.10 -20.43
CA ALA A 20 11.23 20.07 -19.42
C ALA A 20 12.01 19.91 -18.11
N VAL A 21 12.22 18.67 -17.65
CA VAL A 21 13.03 18.37 -16.47
C VAL A 21 14.51 18.73 -16.69
N LEU A 22 15.09 18.37 -17.83
CA LEU A 22 16.48 18.73 -18.15
C LEU A 22 16.70 20.25 -18.22
N ASP A 23 15.75 20.99 -18.77
CA ASP A 23 15.79 22.46 -18.85
C ASP A 23 15.62 23.10 -17.45
N ALA A 24 14.85 22.48 -16.56
CA ALA A 24 14.71 22.92 -15.17
C ALA A 24 15.99 22.69 -14.34
N PHE A 25 16.86 21.77 -14.75
CA PHE A 25 18.14 21.44 -14.10
C PHE A 25 19.32 21.53 -15.09
N PRO A 26 19.74 22.74 -15.49
CA PRO A 26 20.75 22.93 -16.53
C PRO A 26 22.19 22.58 -16.08
N ASP A 27 22.46 22.64 -14.77
CA ASP A 27 23.81 22.54 -14.21
C ASP A 27 24.37 21.10 -14.30
N ARG A 28 25.29 20.85 -15.23
CA ARG A 28 25.89 19.53 -15.49
C ARG A 28 26.99 19.18 -14.50
N ILE A 29 27.10 17.89 -14.16
CA ILE A 29 28.22 17.33 -13.39
C ILE A 29 29.13 16.55 -14.34
N GLY A 30 30.41 16.94 -14.42
CA GLY A 30 31.36 16.33 -15.35
C GLY A 30 30.89 16.45 -16.81
N SER A 31 30.86 15.34 -17.54
CA SER A 31 30.31 15.28 -18.92
C SER A 31 28.80 15.55 -18.99
N GLY A 32 28.10 15.54 -17.85
CA GLY A 32 26.65 15.60 -17.76
C GLY A 32 25.94 14.27 -18.02
N VAL A 33 26.69 13.18 -18.25
CA VAL A 33 26.17 11.83 -18.46
C VAL A 33 26.98 10.83 -17.65
N HIS A 34 26.31 9.98 -16.88
CA HIS A 34 26.89 8.82 -16.21
C HIS A 34 26.41 7.55 -16.91
N LYS A 35 27.36 6.68 -17.29
CA LYS A 35 27.06 5.35 -17.81
C LYS A 35 27.01 4.36 -16.64
N GLY A 36 25.79 4.01 -16.24
CA GLY A 36 25.54 2.96 -15.28
C GLY A 36 25.79 1.58 -15.88
N LYS A 37 25.60 0.53 -15.08
CA LYS A 37 25.76 -0.85 -15.56
C LYS A 37 24.65 -1.20 -16.55
N ASN A 38 23.45 -0.70 -16.30
CA ASN A 38 22.25 -1.04 -17.07
C ASN A 38 21.82 0.13 -17.97
N ARG A 39 22.00 1.40 -17.56
CA ARG A 39 21.51 2.57 -18.30
C ARG A 39 22.42 3.79 -18.22
N ASP A 40 22.19 4.72 -19.14
CA ASP A 40 22.82 6.05 -19.13
C ASP A 40 21.90 7.07 -18.43
N TYR A 41 22.47 7.89 -17.56
CA TYR A 41 21.76 8.88 -16.76
C TYR A 41 22.30 10.28 -17.04
N ALA A 42 21.40 11.26 -17.20
CA ALA A 42 21.81 12.66 -17.19
C ALA A 42 22.06 13.10 -15.75
N ILE A 43 23.30 13.47 -15.42
CA ILE A 43 23.67 13.89 -14.07
C ILE A 43 23.71 15.40 -13.97
N ARG A 44 23.02 15.95 -12.97
CA ARG A 44 22.90 17.40 -12.73
C ARG A 44 23.11 17.75 -11.26
N PHE A 45 23.41 19.02 -11.01
CA PHE A 45 23.18 19.63 -9.71
C PHE A 45 21.75 20.18 -9.62
N ALA A 46 21.14 20.04 -8.46
CA ALA A 46 19.91 20.75 -8.11
C ALA A 46 20.11 21.54 -6.82
N ASP A 47 19.49 22.72 -6.73
CA ASP A 47 19.48 23.53 -5.52
C ASP A 47 18.65 22.83 -4.43
N ALA A 48 19.29 22.50 -3.31
CA ALA A 48 18.66 21.91 -2.14
C ALA A 48 18.30 22.98 -1.09
N GLY A 49 18.33 24.26 -1.44
CA GLY A 49 18.07 25.37 -0.53
C GLY A 49 19.24 25.60 0.44
N ARG A 50 19.27 26.81 1.03
CA ARG A 50 20.28 27.26 2.02
C ARG A 50 21.73 26.93 1.60
N GLY A 51 22.04 27.12 0.33
CA GLY A 51 23.39 26.93 -0.25
C GLY A 51 23.83 25.47 -0.47
N ALA A 52 23.00 24.48 -0.13
CA ALA A 52 23.29 23.07 -0.40
C ALA A 52 22.86 22.67 -1.82
N ARG A 53 23.49 21.62 -2.36
CA ARG A 53 23.17 21.06 -3.67
C ARG A 53 22.96 19.56 -3.59
N TYR A 54 21.98 19.07 -4.31
CA TYR A 54 21.82 17.65 -4.62
C TYR A 54 22.58 17.30 -5.89
N ARG A 55 23.15 16.10 -5.93
CA ARG A 55 23.45 15.39 -7.15
C ARG A 55 22.20 14.62 -7.57
N ILE A 56 21.74 14.85 -8.80
CA ILE A 56 20.55 14.18 -9.32
C ILE A 56 20.86 13.36 -10.57
N ALA A 57 20.20 12.20 -10.72
CA ALA A 57 20.23 11.37 -11.91
C ALA A 57 18.86 11.41 -12.60
N ILE A 58 18.81 11.89 -13.85
CA ILE A 58 17.58 11.99 -14.64
C ILE A 58 17.62 10.92 -15.73
N VAL A 59 16.54 10.15 -15.85
CA VAL A 59 16.36 9.16 -16.92
C VAL A 59 14.95 9.25 -17.51
N ARG A 60 14.85 8.92 -18.79
CA ARG A 60 13.57 8.72 -19.49
C ARG A 60 13.39 7.22 -19.75
N GLN A 61 12.23 6.68 -19.41
CA GLN A 61 11.89 5.31 -19.83
C GLN A 61 11.65 5.23 -21.35
N PRO A 62 11.96 4.09 -21.99
CA PRO A 62 11.86 3.97 -23.45
C PRO A 62 10.41 4.00 -23.93
N GLU A 63 9.52 3.27 -23.25
CA GLU A 63 8.09 3.13 -23.55
C GLU A 63 7.21 3.52 -22.34
N GLN A 64 5.90 3.64 -22.56
CA GLN A 64 4.92 3.97 -21.49
C GLN A 64 4.46 2.70 -20.76
N GLY A 65 3.95 2.88 -19.54
CA GLY A 65 3.33 1.79 -18.77
C GLY A 65 4.12 1.34 -17.54
N THR A 66 3.45 0.51 -16.75
CA THR A 66 3.86 0.17 -15.39
C THR A 66 5.02 -0.81 -15.36
N GLY A 67 5.10 -1.74 -16.31
CA GLY A 67 6.22 -2.68 -16.44
C GLY A 67 7.54 -1.96 -16.71
N GLU A 68 7.55 -1.04 -17.68
CA GLU A 68 8.71 -0.22 -18.03
C GLU A 68 9.15 0.68 -16.88
N ALA A 69 8.20 1.34 -16.22
CA ALA A 69 8.50 2.16 -15.05
C ALA A 69 9.16 1.36 -13.93
N GLN A 70 8.68 0.13 -13.68
CA GLN A 70 9.28 -0.77 -12.71
C GLN A 70 10.71 -1.17 -13.09
N ASP A 71 10.93 -1.48 -14.37
CA ASP A 71 12.22 -1.91 -14.91
C ASP A 71 13.28 -0.81 -14.80
N VAL A 72 12.98 0.39 -15.30
CA VAL A 72 13.88 1.54 -15.26
C VAL A 72 14.16 2.00 -13.83
N THR A 73 13.17 1.93 -12.95
CA THR A 73 13.35 2.27 -11.53
C THR A 73 14.28 1.29 -10.84
N ARG A 74 14.15 -0.02 -11.11
CA ARG A 74 15.06 -1.03 -10.56
C ARG A 74 16.50 -0.78 -11.02
N ASP A 75 16.69 -0.52 -12.33
CA ASP A 75 18.01 -0.24 -12.87
C ASP A 75 18.61 1.04 -12.26
N MET A 76 17.80 2.08 -12.03
CA MET A 76 18.24 3.29 -11.32
C MET A 76 18.69 3.01 -9.88
N LEU A 77 17.96 2.16 -9.16
CA LEU A 77 18.35 1.76 -7.80
C LEU A 77 19.70 1.03 -7.79
N GLU A 78 19.93 0.17 -8.78
CA GLU A 78 21.18 -0.59 -8.89
C GLU A 78 22.37 0.25 -9.38
N ASP A 79 22.14 1.11 -10.38
CA ASP A 79 23.20 1.86 -11.04
C ASP A 79 23.66 3.07 -10.24
N VAL A 80 22.72 3.77 -9.58
CA VAL A 80 22.99 5.07 -8.93
C VAL A 80 22.53 5.23 -7.48
N ASP A 81 21.88 4.20 -6.91
CA ASP A 81 21.51 4.11 -5.48
C ASP A 81 20.97 5.43 -4.86
N PRO A 82 19.87 6.00 -5.40
CA PRO A 82 19.33 7.28 -4.92
C PRO A 82 18.70 7.16 -3.52
N SER A 83 18.69 8.26 -2.75
CA SER A 83 17.95 8.31 -1.47
C SER A 83 16.44 8.54 -1.65
N MET A 84 16.06 9.16 -2.76
CA MET A 84 14.67 9.34 -3.15
C MET A 84 14.54 9.29 -4.68
N ILE A 85 13.45 8.69 -5.16
CA ILE A 85 13.07 8.71 -6.58
C ILE A 85 11.82 9.59 -6.75
N LEU A 86 11.91 10.56 -7.64
CA LEU A 86 10.80 11.39 -8.08
C LEU A 86 10.30 10.85 -9.42
N VAL A 87 9.01 10.56 -9.51
CA VAL A 87 8.36 10.23 -10.78
C VAL A 87 7.64 11.49 -11.28
N VAL A 88 8.25 12.16 -12.24
CA VAL A 88 7.86 13.50 -12.69
C VAL A 88 7.25 13.40 -14.07
N GLY A 89 6.03 13.88 -14.21
CA GLY A 89 5.35 13.87 -15.50
C GLY A 89 3.95 14.45 -15.43
N ILE A 90 3.13 14.07 -16.41
CA ILE A 90 1.73 14.53 -16.50
C ILE A 90 0.75 13.45 -16.04
N ALA A 91 -0.48 13.87 -15.76
CA ALA A 91 -1.61 13.00 -15.47
C ALA A 91 -2.93 13.61 -15.96
N GLY A 92 -3.96 12.76 -16.07
CA GLY A 92 -5.34 13.20 -16.28
C GLY A 92 -6.00 13.54 -14.94
N GLY A 93 -6.64 14.71 -14.86
CA GLY A 93 -7.42 15.13 -13.71
C GLY A 93 -8.87 14.61 -13.74
N LEU A 94 -9.55 14.76 -12.62
CA LEU A 94 -11.00 14.59 -12.50
C LEU A 94 -11.68 15.96 -12.41
N PRO A 95 -12.98 16.08 -12.74
CA PRO A 95 -13.74 17.31 -12.45
C PRO A 95 -13.60 17.70 -10.97
N SER A 96 -13.15 18.92 -10.70
CA SER A 96 -12.86 19.41 -9.35
C SER A 96 -13.12 20.91 -9.26
N ASP A 97 -13.61 21.37 -8.12
CA ASP A 97 -13.71 22.80 -7.78
C ASP A 97 -12.34 23.41 -7.46
N ASP A 98 -11.41 22.61 -6.97
CA ASP A 98 -10.12 23.08 -6.44
C ASP A 98 -9.01 23.00 -7.49
N LEU A 99 -8.98 21.90 -8.26
CA LEU A 99 -7.89 21.56 -9.18
C LEU A 99 -8.29 21.69 -10.64
N THR A 100 -7.36 22.19 -11.44
CA THR A 100 -7.53 22.34 -12.89
C THR A 100 -6.22 22.14 -13.65
N LEU A 101 -6.26 22.31 -14.97
CA LEU A 101 -5.13 22.11 -15.87
C LEU A 101 -3.90 22.91 -15.43
N GLY A 102 -2.75 22.25 -15.43
CA GLY A 102 -1.46 22.78 -15.01
C GLY A 102 -1.17 22.69 -13.51
N ASP A 103 -2.18 22.43 -12.67
CA ASP A 103 -1.96 22.20 -11.23
C ASP A 103 -1.22 20.88 -10.98
N ILE A 104 -0.56 20.80 -9.82
CA ILE A 104 0.30 19.69 -9.43
C ILE A 104 -0.43 18.78 -8.42
N VAL A 105 -0.32 17.48 -8.62
CA VAL A 105 -0.77 16.45 -7.68
C VAL A 105 0.44 15.70 -7.15
N LEU A 106 0.59 15.71 -5.83
CA LEU A 106 1.58 14.93 -5.09
C LEU A 106 0.94 13.67 -4.53
N SER A 107 1.52 12.50 -4.80
CA SER A 107 0.96 11.24 -4.33
C SER A 107 1.12 11.06 -2.83
N THR A 108 0.03 10.98 -2.07
CA THR A 108 0.05 10.36 -0.72
C THR A 108 -0.01 8.83 -0.80
N ARG A 109 -0.62 8.34 -1.87
CA ARG A 109 -0.86 6.93 -2.15
C ARG A 109 -0.95 6.72 -3.65
N VAL A 110 -0.47 5.58 -4.12
CA VAL A 110 -0.73 5.10 -5.48
C VAL A 110 -1.70 3.92 -5.40
N HIS A 111 -2.80 3.99 -6.14
CA HIS A 111 -3.73 2.89 -6.34
C HIS A 111 -3.46 2.24 -7.69
N ASP A 112 -3.08 0.97 -7.68
CA ASP A 112 -2.80 0.22 -8.89
C ASP A 112 -4.06 -0.50 -9.39
N TYR A 113 -4.56 -0.09 -10.54
CA TYR A 113 -5.74 -0.64 -11.22
C TYR A 113 -5.38 -1.45 -12.47
N THR A 114 -4.12 -1.89 -12.62
CA THR A 114 -3.69 -2.70 -13.76
C THR A 114 -4.41 -4.06 -13.79
N VAL A 115 -4.51 -4.75 -12.65
CA VAL A 115 -5.13 -6.08 -12.57
C VAL A 115 -6.66 -5.97 -12.47
N GLU A 116 -7.35 -6.36 -13.55
CA GLU A 116 -8.81 -6.41 -13.63
C GLU A 116 -9.32 -7.83 -13.92
N ALA A 117 -10.55 -8.12 -13.48
CA ALA A 117 -11.31 -9.30 -13.90
C ALA A 117 -12.57 -8.86 -14.64
N ARG A 118 -12.73 -9.34 -15.87
CA ARG A 118 -13.92 -9.10 -16.72
C ARG A 118 -14.74 -10.37 -16.86
N LYS A 119 -16.00 -10.30 -16.45
CA LYS A 119 -16.99 -11.37 -16.66
C LYS A 119 -17.92 -10.96 -17.81
N ALA A 120 -18.36 -11.90 -18.63
CA ALA A 120 -19.13 -11.64 -19.86
C ALA A 120 -20.39 -10.77 -19.69
N ARG A 121 -20.96 -10.67 -18.48
CA ARG A 121 -22.11 -9.81 -18.13
C ARG A 121 -22.00 -9.14 -16.75
N GLY A 122 -20.78 -9.01 -16.21
CA GLY A 122 -20.54 -8.45 -14.88
C GLY A 122 -19.86 -7.09 -14.92
N LYS A 123 -19.99 -6.32 -13.82
CA LYS A 123 -19.13 -5.14 -13.61
C LYS A 123 -17.67 -5.57 -13.58
N THR A 124 -16.79 -4.76 -14.17
CA THR A 124 -15.35 -4.92 -14.01
C THR A 124 -14.98 -4.80 -12.53
N SER A 125 -14.25 -5.79 -12.00
CA SER A 125 -13.68 -5.74 -10.66
C SER A 125 -12.17 -5.64 -10.74
N TYR A 126 -11.54 -4.95 -9.79
CA TYR A 126 -10.10 -4.74 -9.77
C TYR A 126 -9.47 -5.41 -8.55
N ALA A 127 -8.31 -6.03 -8.73
CA ALA A 127 -7.45 -6.44 -7.63
C ALA A 127 -6.51 -5.28 -7.31
N ILE A 128 -7.02 -4.30 -6.56
CA ILE A 128 -6.31 -3.04 -6.30
C ILE A 128 -5.02 -3.33 -5.53
N ALA A 129 -3.89 -2.92 -6.11
CA ALA A 129 -2.57 -2.97 -5.48
C ALA A 129 -2.05 -1.54 -5.24
N GLY A 130 -0.72 -1.39 -5.10
CA GLY A 130 -0.10 -0.14 -4.70
C GLY A 130 -0.15 0.07 -3.18
N GLY A 131 -0.04 1.31 -2.73
CA GLY A 131 0.03 1.61 -1.31
C GLY A 131 0.40 3.07 -1.01
N PRO A 132 0.44 3.43 0.29
CA PRO A 132 0.86 4.75 0.71
C PRO A 132 2.33 4.99 0.36
N MET A 133 2.70 6.25 0.13
CA MET A 133 4.11 6.65 0.11
C MET A 133 4.72 6.45 1.50
N ALA A 134 6.05 6.45 1.57
CA ALA A 134 6.77 6.32 2.84
C ALA A 134 6.34 7.41 3.84
N LYS A 135 6.20 7.05 5.13
CA LYS A 135 5.69 7.96 6.17
C LYS A 135 6.45 9.29 6.22
N ALA A 136 7.78 9.24 6.06
CA ALA A 136 8.63 10.43 6.03
C ALA A 136 8.28 11.37 4.86
N VAL A 137 8.04 10.82 3.67
CA VAL A 137 7.60 11.58 2.49
C VAL A 137 6.22 12.17 2.73
N THR A 138 5.25 11.37 3.21
CA THR A 138 3.90 11.87 3.48
C THR A 138 3.88 12.96 4.54
N ALA A 139 4.70 12.85 5.59
CA ALA A 139 4.82 13.87 6.63
C ALA A 139 5.48 15.16 6.07
N SER A 140 6.51 15.00 5.23
CA SER A 140 7.18 16.13 4.58
C SER A 140 6.24 16.91 3.66
N ILE A 141 5.41 16.22 2.87
CA ILE A 141 4.48 16.89 1.96
C ILE A 141 3.24 17.41 2.69
N ALA A 142 2.76 16.75 3.76
CA ALA A 142 1.58 17.20 4.51
C ALA A 142 1.70 18.62 5.06
N ASN A 143 2.91 19.06 5.43
CA ASN A 143 3.19 20.41 5.88
C ASN A 143 3.84 21.30 4.80
N LEU A 144 3.75 20.91 3.51
CA LEU A 144 4.42 21.63 2.42
C LEU A 144 3.84 23.03 2.21
N ALA A 145 2.54 23.22 2.41
CA ALA A 145 1.91 24.54 2.32
C ALA A 145 2.52 25.56 3.30
N ALA A 146 2.85 25.13 4.53
CA ALA A 146 3.52 25.99 5.51
C ALA A 146 4.98 26.31 5.14
N ARG A 147 5.56 25.55 4.20
CA ARG A 147 6.95 25.66 3.75
C ARG A 147 7.06 26.12 2.30
N GLU A 148 5.96 26.59 1.70
CA GLU A 148 5.94 27.00 0.29
C GLU A 148 6.93 28.12 0.01
N ALA A 149 7.16 29.03 0.98
CA ALA A 149 8.18 30.07 0.89
C ALA A 149 9.60 29.51 0.65
N GLU A 150 9.92 28.31 1.12
CA GLU A 150 11.22 27.66 0.90
C GLU A 150 11.41 27.20 -0.55
N MET A 151 10.32 26.95 -1.28
CA MET A 151 10.35 26.58 -2.70
C MET A 151 10.73 27.78 -3.58
N GLY A 152 10.63 29.00 -3.04
CA GLY A 152 10.67 30.24 -3.80
C GLY A 152 9.50 30.35 -4.78
N PRO A 153 9.54 31.31 -5.71
CA PRO A 153 8.48 31.49 -6.69
C PRO A 153 8.60 30.42 -7.80
N TRP A 154 8.23 29.19 -7.48
CA TRP A 154 8.46 28.02 -8.33
C TRP A 154 7.69 28.07 -9.66
N THR A 155 6.66 28.90 -9.75
CA THR A 155 5.89 29.16 -10.98
C THR A 155 6.52 30.23 -11.89
N ASP A 156 7.58 30.91 -11.43
CA ASP A 156 8.28 31.91 -12.25
C ASP A 156 8.93 31.25 -13.47
N GLY A 157 8.72 31.90 -14.62
CA GLY A 157 9.22 31.43 -15.91
C GLY A 157 8.31 30.42 -16.61
N LEU A 158 7.16 30.05 -16.02
CA LEU A 158 6.13 29.36 -16.78
C LEU A 158 5.54 30.29 -17.85
N PRO A 159 5.25 29.78 -19.06
CA PRO A 159 4.60 30.57 -20.11
C PRO A 159 3.16 30.92 -19.72
N GLU A 160 2.50 31.76 -20.50
CA GLU A 160 1.08 32.03 -20.32
C GLU A 160 0.25 30.72 -20.45
N LYS A 161 -0.78 30.60 -19.61
CA LYS A 161 -1.67 29.43 -19.61
C LYS A 161 -2.39 29.31 -20.97
N PRO A 162 -2.35 28.14 -21.63
CA PRO A 162 -3.10 27.94 -22.87
C PRO A 162 -4.61 28.11 -22.66
N ARG A 163 -5.32 28.63 -23.65
CA ARG A 163 -6.78 28.72 -23.58
C ARG A 163 -7.43 27.33 -23.49
N VAL A 164 -8.40 27.17 -22.61
CA VAL A 164 -9.26 25.98 -22.55
C VAL A 164 -10.47 26.17 -23.46
N VAL A 165 -10.88 25.11 -24.14
CA VAL A 165 -12.11 25.10 -24.95
C VAL A 165 -13.02 24.02 -24.36
N TRP A 166 -14.14 24.42 -23.76
CA TRP A 166 -15.10 23.50 -23.10
C TRP A 166 -16.55 23.71 -23.54
N ASN A 167 -16.83 24.83 -24.21
CA ASN A 167 -18.16 25.27 -24.62
C ASN A 167 -18.57 24.81 -26.03
N ARG A 168 -17.74 24.04 -26.74
CA ARG A 168 -18.07 23.45 -28.04
C ARG A 168 -18.72 22.08 -27.83
N THR A 169 -19.53 21.66 -28.80
CA THR A 169 -20.29 20.40 -28.71
C THR A 169 -19.38 19.18 -28.57
N ASP A 170 -18.20 19.22 -29.18
CA ASP A 170 -17.19 18.14 -29.24
C ASP A 170 -16.07 18.27 -28.21
N SER A 171 -15.98 19.39 -27.48
CA SER A 171 -14.90 19.59 -26.50
C SER A 171 -15.08 18.79 -25.22
N VAL A 172 -16.31 18.43 -24.85
CA VAL A 172 -16.61 17.66 -23.64
C VAL A 172 -17.43 16.43 -24.00
N TYR A 173 -16.99 15.26 -23.53
CA TYR A 173 -17.57 13.96 -23.84
C TYR A 173 -17.76 13.07 -22.61
N GLY A 174 -18.47 11.96 -22.79
CA GLY A 174 -18.82 11.02 -21.72
C GLY A 174 -20.30 11.08 -21.33
N PRO A 175 -20.70 10.36 -20.26
CA PRO A 175 -22.10 10.34 -19.81
C PRO A 175 -22.65 11.73 -19.50
N LYS A 176 -23.94 11.98 -19.79
CA LYS A 176 -24.56 13.31 -19.66
C LYS A 176 -24.32 13.99 -18.30
N LYS A 177 -24.41 13.23 -17.20
CA LYS A 177 -24.17 13.74 -15.85
C LYS A 177 -22.71 14.21 -15.67
N TRP A 178 -21.75 13.39 -16.09
CA TRP A 178 -20.32 13.70 -16.04
C TRP A 178 -19.98 14.91 -16.91
N ALA A 179 -20.48 14.94 -18.15
CA ALA A 179 -20.24 16.05 -19.07
C ALA A 179 -20.80 17.38 -18.55
N ARG A 180 -21.96 17.37 -17.87
CA ARG A 180 -22.54 18.54 -17.23
C ARG A 180 -21.68 19.03 -16.07
N GLU A 181 -21.30 18.13 -15.17
CA GLU A 181 -20.45 18.43 -14.01
C GLU A 181 -19.09 18.97 -14.47
N LEU A 182 -18.44 18.34 -15.45
CA LEU A 182 -17.18 18.82 -16.02
C LEU A 182 -17.31 20.23 -16.60
N ARG A 183 -18.39 20.55 -17.33
CA ARG A 183 -18.60 21.91 -17.85
C ARG A 183 -18.77 22.94 -16.75
N GLU A 184 -19.49 22.60 -15.69
CA GLU A 184 -19.69 23.47 -14.53
C GLU A 184 -18.35 23.80 -13.86
N LYS A 185 -17.52 22.78 -13.60
CA LYS A 185 -16.18 22.97 -13.02
C LYS A 185 -15.26 23.78 -13.93
N LEU A 186 -15.28 23.51 -15.23
CA LEU A 186 -14.48 24.26 -16.22
C LEU A 186 -14.94 25.72 -16.33
N GLU A 187 -16.23 26.01 -16.20
CA GLU A 187 -16.74 27.38 -16.15
C GLU A 187 -16.24 28.12 -14.90
N GLY A 188 -16.19 27.45 -13.74
CA GLY A 188 -15.61 28.03 -12.53
C GLY A 188 -14.13 28.39 -12.67
N HIS A 189 -13.34 27.54 -13.32
CA HIS A 189 -11.89 27.72 -13.47
C HIS A 189 -11.47 28.61 -14.64
N HIS A 190 -12.21 28.58 -15.75
CA HIS A 190 -11.82 29.20 -17.02
C HIS A 190 -12.87 30.13 -17.62
N GLY A 191 -14.06 30.23 -17.00
CA GLY A 191 -15.14 31.09 -17.44
C GLY A 191 -14.80 32.58 -17.40
N LYS A 192 -15.66 33.41 -17.99
CA LYS A 192 -15.40 34.86 -18.11
C LYS A 192 -15.23 35.58 -16.77
N LEU A 193 -15.84 35.04 -15.72
CA LEU A 193 -15.79 35.59 -14.35
C LEU A 193 -14.67 34.95 -13.51
N SER A 194 -13.93 33.98 -14.06
CA SER A 194 -12.85 33.32 -13.35
C SER A 194 -11.61 34.22 -13.28
N VAL A 195 -10.94 34.21 -12.12
CA VAL A 195 -9.65 34.88 -11.95
C VAL A 195 -8.55 33.90 -12.33
N THR A 196 -7.71 34.26 -13.30
CA THR A 196 -6.56 33.45 -13.66
C THR A 196 -5.54 33.46 -12.52
N ARG A 197 -5.28 32.29 -11.92
CA ARG A 197 -4.23 32.10 -10.91
C ARG A 197 -3.04 31.32 -11.45
N ALA A 198 -1.89 31.42 -10.78
CA ALA A 198 -0.77 30.51 -11.00
C ALA A 198 -1.16 29.04 -10.68
N PRO A 199 -0.45 28.04 -11.21
CA PRO A 199 -0.63 26.65 -10.77
C PRO A 199 -0.45 26.51 -9.26
N ILE A 200 -1.28 25.68 -8.63
CA ILE A 200 -1.13 25.28 -7.22
C ILE A 200 -0.72 23.81 -7.16
N PHE A 201 -0.48 23.31 -5.96
CA PHE A 201 -0.32 21.89 -5.70
C PHE A 201 -1.39 21.38 -4.72
N ALA A 202 -1.77 20.14 -4.89
CA ALA A 202 -2.58 19.39 -3.94
C ALA A 202 -1.98 18.02 -3.69
N ILE A 203 -2.34 17.45 -2.55
CA ILE A 203 -1.73 16.23 -2.04
C ILE A 203 -2.84 15.20 -1.87
N GLY A 204 -2.71 14.06 -2.55
CA GLY A 204 -3.74 13.04 -2.48
C GLY A 204 -3.42 11.77 -3.27
N PRO A 205 -4.36 10.83 -3.28
CA PRO A 205 -4.20 9.58 -4.02
C PRO A 205 -4.15 9.78 -5.53
N ILE A 206 -3.29 9.01 -6.18
CA ILE A 206 -3.17 8.88 -7.64
C ILE A 206 -3.53 7.46 -8.05
N ALA A 207 -4.24 7.29 -9.15
CA ALA A 207 -4.56 5.99 -9.75
C ALA A 207 -3.60 5.73 -10.89
N SER A 208 -3.06 4.54 -10.93
CA SER A 208 -2.09 4.09 -11.91
C SER A 208 -2.59 2.84 -12.60
N SER A 209 -2.49 2.76 -13.93
CA SER A 209 -2.75 1.52 -14.67
C SER A 209 -2.11 1.55 -16.06
N ASP A 210 -1.94 0.40 -16.72
CA ASP A 210 -1.52 0.35 -18.13
C ASP A 210 -2.59 0.86 -19.15
N ARG A 211 -3.65 1.55 -18.68
CA ARG A 211 -4.69 2.12 -19.54
C ARG A 211 -4.56 3.63 -19.63
N LEU A 212 -4.55 4.15 -20.86
CA LEU A 212 -4.82 5.56 -21.12
C LEU A 212 -6.32 5.84 -20.94
N VAL A 213 -6.70 6.35 -19.78
CA VAL A 213 -8.11 6.55 -19.43
C VAL A 213 -8.68 7.81 -20.07
N LYS A 214 -9.37 7.63 -21.19
CA LYS A 214 -10.14 8.70 -21.84
C LYS A 214 -11.64 8.64 -21.53
N ASP A 215 -12.21 7.44 -21.43
CA ASP A 215 -13.64 7.26 -21.14
C ASP A 215 -13.91 7.38 -19.63
N PRO A 216 -14.70 8.37 -19.16
CA PRO A 216 -15.04 8.51 -17.76
C PRO A 216 -15.65 7.26 -17.13
N LYS A 217 -16.32 6.39 -17.90
CA LYS A 217 -16.92 5.16 -17.38
C LYS A 217 -15.90 4.21 -16.75
N VAL A 218 -14.65 4.25 -17.20
CA VAL A 218 -13.56 3.45 -16.61
C VAL A 218 -13.25 3.91 -15.19
N LEU A 219 -13.42 5.20 -14.89
CA LEU A 219 -13.15 5.76 -13.56
C LEU A 219 -14.24 5.44 -12.54
N PHE A 220 -15.48 5.15 -12.95
CA PHE A 220 -16.59 5.01 -12.00
C PHE A 220 -16.33 3.95 -10.91
N PRO A 221 -15.84 2.74 -11.23
CA PRO A 221 -15.45 1.77 -10.19
C PRO A 221 -14.24 2.23 -9.36
N TRP A 222 -13.36 3.07 -9.92
CA TRP A 222 -12.16 3.55 -9.22
C TRP A 222 -12.52 4.61 -8.18
N ILE A 223 -13.39 5.57 -8.54
CA ILE A 223 -13.85 6.60 -7.60
C ILE A 223 -14.83 6.03 -6.56
N GLU A 224 -15.50 4.91 -6.83
CA GLU A 224 -16.28 4.18 -5.81
C GLU A 224 -15.39 3.64 -4.68
N THR A 225 -14.16 3.21 -5.01
CA THR A 225 -13.20 2.59 -4.09
C THR A 225 -12.18 3.58 -3.51
N ALA A 226 -11.82 4.60 -4.27
CA ALA A 226 -10.93 5.70 -3.88
C ALA A 226 -11.63 7.06 -4.17
N ARG A 227 -12.54 7.47 -3.27
CA ARG A 227 -13.39 8.67 -3.47
C ARG A 227 -12.63 9.99 -3.58
N ASN A 228 -11.42 10.05 -3.01
CA ASN A 228 -10.56 11.23 -2.97
C ASN A 228 -9.46 11.20 -4.04
N LEU A 229 -9.66 10.42 -5.12
CA LEU A 229 -8.72 10.33 -6.22
C LEU A 229 -8.53 11.69 -6.91
N LEU A 230 -7.30 12.16 -7.05
CA LEU A 230 -7.00 13.47 -7.65
C LEU A 230 -6.52 13.38 -9.10
N ALA A 231 -5.81 12.30 -9.46
CA ALA A 231 -5.22 12.14 -10.78
C ALA A 231 -5.14 10.68 -11.22
N VAL A 232 -5.10 10.47 -12.55
CA VAL A 232 -4.90 9.16 -13.19
C VAL A 232 -3.72 9.19 -14.17
N GLU A 233 -2.85 8.20 -14.10
CA GLU A 233 -1.64 8.07 -14.93
C GLU A 233 -1.25 6.59 -15.13
N MET A 234 -0.07 6.31 -15.70
CA MET A 234 0.29 4.99 -16.23
C MET A 234 1.59 4.37 -15.69
N GLU A 235 2.30 5.01 -14.75
CA GLU A 235 3.66 4.57 -14.39
C GLU A 235 3.92 4.44 -12.90
N SER A 236 3.24 5.23 -12.07
CA SER A 236 3.60 5.38 -10.66
C SER A 236 3.45 4.09 -9.86
N CYS A 237 2.56 3.16 -10.23
CA CYS A 237 2.50 1.87 -9.53
C CYS A 237 3.68 0.95 -9.89
N GLY A 238 4.21 1.05 -11.10
CA GLY A 238 5.41 0.33 -11.52
C GLY A 238 6.65 0.78 -10.74
N ALA A 239 6.88 2.09 -10.74
CA ALA A 239 7.94 2.69 -9.94
C ALA A 239 7.77 2.38 -8.45
N TYR A 240 6.54 2.50 -7.91
CA TYR A 240 6.25 2.19 -6.51
C TYR A 240 6.59 0.74 -6.15
N ARG A 241 6.30 -0.22 -7.04
CA ARG A 241 6.66 -1.64 -6.84
C ARG A 241 8.17 -1.83 -6.76
N ALA A 242 8.95 -1.12 -7.57
CA ALA A 242 10.41 -1.21 -7.57
C ALA A 242 11.05 -0.54 -6.35
N THR A 243 10.52 0.60 -5.91
CA THR A 243 11.05 1.34 -4.74
C THR A 243 10.58 0.80 -3.41
N ARG A 244 9.50 0.02 -3.38
CA ARG A 244 8.89 -0.50 -2.15
C ARG A 244 9.96 -1.13 -1.25
N GLU A 245 10.06 -0.64 -0.02
CA GLU A 245 10.99 -1.10 1.03
C GLU A 245 12.48 -0.86 0.73
N ARG A 246 12.84 -0.20 -0.39
CA ARG A 246 14.22 0.07 -0.80
C ARG A 246 14.57 1.55 -0.84
N CYS A 247 13.66 2.39 -1.32
CA CYS A 247 13.92 3.82 -1.54
C CYS A 247 12.63 4.62 -1.34
N ALA A 248 12.75 5.86 -0.85
CA ALA A 248 11.62 6.78 -0.83
C ALA A 248 11.19 7.11 -2.27
N MET A 249 9.88 7.25 -2.50
CA MET A 249 9.33 7.67 -3.78
C MET A 249 8.27 8.74 -3.59
N LEU A 250 8.20 9.68 -4.54
CA LEU A 250 7.10 10.62 -4.68
C LEU A 250 6.73 10.77 -6.16
N ALA A 251 5.45 10.64 -6.50
CA ALA A 251 4.96 11.03 -7.81
C ALA A 251 4.56 12.51 -7.79
N ILE A 252 5.07 13.28 -8.76
CA ILE A 252 4.79 14.69 -8.99
C ILE A 252 4.13 14.78 -10.37
N ARG A 253 2.81 15.03 -10.39
CA ARG A 253 2.01 14.96 -11.61
C ARG A 253 1.30 16.28 -11.90
N ALA A 254 1.63 16.92 -13.01
CA ALA A 254 0.86 18.07 -13.48
C ALA A 254 -0.36 17.60 -14.30
N LEU A 255 -1.51 18.25 -14.12
CA LEU A 255 -2.72 17.90 -14.86
C LEU A 255 -2.65 18.43 -16.30
N SER A 256 -2.46 17.52 -17.28
CA SER A 256 -2.38 17.86 -18.71
C SER A 256 -3.71 17.91 -19.42
N ASP A 257 -4.69 17.20 -18.88
CA ASP A 257 -6.05 17.05 -19.36
C ASP A 257 -6.96 16.68 -18.19
N ILE A 258 -8.27 16.73 -18.41
CA ILE A 258 -9.28 16.25 -17.45
C ILE A 258 -10.09 15.18 -18.16
N VAL A 259 -10.36 14.05 -17.51
CA VAL A 259 -11.04 12.93 -18.15
C VAL A 259 -12.44 13.34 -18.61
N GLY A 260 -12.71 13.22 -19.91
CA GLY A 260 -13.93 13.72 -20.55
C GLY A 260 -13.78 15.09 -21.24
N LEU A 261 -12.62 15.75 -21.15
CA LEU A 261 -12.27 16.95 -21.91
C LEU A 261 -11.36 16.56 -23.10
N ALA A 262 -11.59 17.17 -24.26
CA ALA A 262 -10.74 16.98 -25.42
C ALA A 262 -9.30 17.46 -25.13
N ARG A 263 -8.31 16.59 -25.38
CA ARG A 263 -6.91 16.87 -25.07
C ARG A 263 -6.37 18.02 -25.92
N SER A 264 -5.58 18.89 -25.29
CA SER A 264 -4.81 19.94 -25.96
C SER A 264 -3.30 19.67 -25.83
N ASN A 265 -2.60 19.67 -26.97
CA ASN A 265 -1.14 19.54 -26.99
C ASN A 265 -0.44 20.72 -26.31
N ALA A 266 -1.05 21.92 -26.34
CA ALA A 266 -0.51 23.09 -25.64
C ALA A 266 -0.55 22.88 -24.12
N TRP A 267 -1.65 22.31 -23.60
CA TRP A 267 -1.76 21.97 -22.18
C TRP A 267 -0.86 20.82 -21.78
N THR A 268 -0.62 19.83 -22.66
CA THR A 268 0.41 18.80 -22.43
C THR A 268 1.77 19.45 -22.19
N LYS A 269 2.21 20.36 -23.07
CA LYS A 269 3.49 21.06 -22.94
C LYS A 269 3.55 21.93 -21.68
N TYR A 270 2.49 22.67 -21.38
CA TYR A 270 2.41 23.49 -20.18
C TYR A 270 2.53 22.64 -18.91
N ALA A 271 1.82 21.50 -18.85
CA ALA A 271 1.87 20.60 -17.71
C ALA A 271 3.27 20.01 -17.51
N CYS A 272 3.99 19.63 -18.57
CA CYS A 272 5.40 19.20 -18.46
C CYS A 272 6.27 20.28 -17.81
N LEU A 273 6.14 21.54 -18.25
CA LEU A 273 6.88 22.67 -17.67
C LEU A 273 6.49 22.92 -16.20
N SER A 274 5.19 22.86 -15.90
CA SER A 274 4.67 23.03 -14.53
C SER A 274 5.22 21.96 -13.58
N ALA A 275 5.21 20.69 -13.98
CA ALA A 275 5.76 19.58 -13.19
C ALA A 275 7.27 19.73 -12.95
N ALA A 276 8.03 20.13 -13.97
CA ALA A 276 9.46 20.36 -13.85
C ALA A 276 9.79 21.56 -12.94
N ALA A 277 9.07 22.67 -13.12
CA ALA A 277 9.23 23.88 -12.31
C ALA A 277 8.88 23.64 -10.84
N PHE A 278 7.78 22.92 -10.58
CA PHE A 278 7.42 22.48 -9.24
C PHE A 278 8.50 21.59 -8.63
N THR A 279 9.01 20.61 -9.38
CA THR A 279 10.06 19.71 -8.90
C THR A 279 11.31 20.48 -8.48
N ARG A 280 11.73 21.47 -9.27
CA ARG A 280 12.85 22.36 -8.94
C ARG A 280 12.61 23.14 -7.64
N GLY A 281 11.40 23.66 -7.43
CA GLY A 281 11.04 24.33 -6.17
C GLY A 281 11.00 23.36 -4.99
N TYR A 282 10.38 22.19 -5.17
CA TYR A 282 10.23 21.17 -4.13
C TYR A 282 11.57 20.69 -3.56
N LEU A 283 12.60 20.52 -4.40
CA LEU A 283 13.93 20.11 -3.93
C LEU A 283 14.57 21.12 -2.94
N LYS A 284 14.20 22.41 -3.00
CA LYS A 284 14.70 23.41 -2.05
C LYS A 284 14.17 23.22 -0.63
N THR A 285 13.08 22.46 -0.46
CA THR A 285 12.51 22.11 0.85
C THR A 285 13.29 21.00 1.57
N ARG A 286 14.36 20.50 0.94
CA ARG A 286 15.19 19.40 1.44
C ARG A 286 14.37 18.15 1.82
N PRO A 287 13.73 17.48 0.85
CA PRO A 287 12.92 16.30 1.14
C PRO A 287 13.74 15.10 1.67
N VAL A 288 15.06 15.08 1.45
CA VAL A 288 16.04 14.14 2.02
C VAL A 288 17.33 14.87 2.39
N GLU A 289 18.16 14.29 3.27
CA GLU A 289 19.47 14.87 3.56
C GLU A 289 20.39 14.81 2.34
N THR A 290 21.28 15.80 2.18
CA THR A 290 22.31 15.75 1.13
C THR A 290 23.45 14.84 1.57
N ARG A 291 23.99 14.02 0.65
CA ARG A 291 25.10 13.09 0.94
C ARG A 291 26.48 13.75 1.04
N GLY A 292 26.53 15.08 1.13
CA GLY A 292 27.76 15.86 1.13
C GLY A 292 28.41 15.93 -0.25
N THR A 293 28.70 17.13 -0.74
CA THR A 293 29.66 17.29 -1.84
C THR A 293 31.03 17.07 -1.23
N GLY A 294 31.77 16.06 -1.71
CA GLY A 294 33.19 15.98 -1.41
C GLY A 294 33.87 17.20 -1.98
N ASP A 295 34.22 18.16 -1.12
CA ASP A 295 35.23 19.16 -1.39
C ASP A 295 36.55 18.53 -0.94
N GLU A 296 37.37 18.13 -1.92
CA GLU A 296 38.76 17.75 -1.67
C GLU A 296 39.49 18.97 -1.12
N GLY A 297 39.97 18.89 0.13
CA GLY A 297 40.99 19.80 0.63
C GLY A 297 40.64 20.63 1.86
N ARG A 298 40.28 19.99 2.97
CA ARG A 298 40.81 20.38 4.30
C ARG A 298 40.58 19.27 5.30
N ASN A 299 41.67 18.60 5.69
CA ASN A 299 41.73 17.75 6.87
C ASN A 299 41.21 18.53 8.08
N PRO A 300 40.19 18.07 8.82
CA PRO A 300 40.13 18.34 10.24
C PRO A 300 40.82 17.17 10.95
N ALA A 301 41.88 17.51 11.67
CA ALA A 301 42.46 16.65 12.69
C ALA A 301 41.38 16.13 13.65
N PRO A 302 41.58 14.98 14.32
CA PRO A 302 40.56 14.36 15.15
C PRO A 302 40.23 15.27 16.33
N ALA A 303 39.07 15.92 16.29
CA ALA A 303 38.55 16.67 17.42
C ALA A 303 38.08 15.67 18.49
N GLN A 304 38.76 15.73 19.62
CA GLN A 304 38.45 15.00 20.85
C GLN A 304 36.99 15.20 21.22
N ARG A 305 36.25 14.09 21.35
CA ARG A 305 34.94 14.09 22.02
C ARG A 305 35.18 14.38 23.50
N THR A 306 34.80 15.56 23.96
CA THR A 306 34.63 15.82 25.39
C THR A 306 33.35 15.15 25.86
N ALA A 307 33.51 14.23 26.82
CA ALA A 307 32.44 13.57 27.53
C ALA A 307 31.74 14.57 28.46
N ALA A 308 30.74 15.30 27.95
CA ALA A 308 29.81 16.09 28.74
C ALA A 308 28.64 16.58 27.87
N ASP A 309 27.86 15.66 27.31
CA ASP A 309 26.48 15.93 26.84
C ASP A 309 25.78 14.61 26.49
N ASP A 310 25.85 13.65 27.41
CA ASP A 310 25.10 12.39 27.31
C ASP A 310 24.31 12.21 28.60
N GLN A 311 23.03 12.58 28.54
CA GLN A 311 21.93 11.96 29.30
C GLN A 311 20.60 12.60 28.89
N SER A 312 20.22 12.39 27.62
CA SER A 312 18.80 12.27 27.28
C SER A 312 18.65 10.90 26.63
N GLU A 313 18.20 9.91 27.41
CA GLU A 313 17.82 8.60 26.88
C GLU A 313 16.79 8.81 25.76
N VAL A 314 17.20 8.57 24.52
CA VAL A 314 16.32 8.63 23.37
C VAL A 314 15.40 7.42 23.45
N GLU A 315 14.13 7.61 23.81
CA GLU A 315 13.16 6.51 23.89
C GLU A 315 12.90 5.97 22.48
N LEU A 316 13.42 4.78 22.18
CA LEU A 316 13.23 4.08 20.91
C LEU A 316 11.83 3.46 20.85
N ASP A 317 11.13 3.71 19.75
CA ASP A 317 9.88 3.02 19.41
C ASP A 317 10.21 1.76 18.61
N VAL A 318 9.30 0.78 18.63
CA VAL A 318 9.55 -0.51 17.99
C VAL A 318 8.46 -0.82 16.95
N LEU A 319 8.87 -1.01 15.69
CA LEU A 319 8.01 -1.55 14.63
C LEU A 319 7.99 -3.08 14.71
N TYR A 320 6.83 -3.69 14.49
CA TYR A 320 6.67 -5.15 14.52
C TYR A 320 6.23 -5.64 13.15
N SER A 321 7.00 -6.56 12.59
CA SER A 321 6.68 -7.23 11.33
C SER A 321 5.45 -8.10 11.47
N ASN A 322 4.64 -8.17 10.41
CA ASN A 322 3.57 -9.14 10.28
C ASN A 322 4.01 -10.41 9.53
N LEU A 323 5.29 -10.51 9.17
CA LEU A 323 5.92 -11.72 8.66
C LEU A 323 6.52 -12.50 9.83
N VAL A 324 5.94 -13.65 10.14
CA VAL A 324 6.41 -14.56 11.19
C VAL A 324 7.30 -15.62 10.54
N PRO A 325 8.61 -15.69 10.83
CA PRO A 325 9.48 -16.68 10.23
C PRO A 325 9.05 -18.11 10.59
N LEU A 326 9.02 -19.00 9.60
CA LEU A 326 8.84 -20.43 9.81
C LEU A 326 10.22 -21.04 10.09
N ALA A 327 10.49 -21.33 11.35
CA ALA A 327 11.76 -21.87 11.83
C ALA A 327 11.85 -23.38 11.64
N GLU A 328 10.74 -24.09 11.86
CA GLU A 328 10.68 -25.55 11.82
C GLU A 328 9.48 -26.01 11.00
N TYR A 329 9.70 -27.07 10.25
CA TYR A 329 8.68 -27.86 9.58
C TYR A 329 9.21 -29.29 9.51
N PRO A 330 8.35 -30.29 9.27
CA PRO A 330 8.75 -31.69 9.32
C PRO A 330 9.91 -31.94 8.33
N PRO A 331 10.98 -32.63 8.76
CA PRO A 331 12.21 -32.76 7.96
C PRO A 331 12.04 -33.68 6.76
N ARG A 332 10.94 -34.45 6.72
CA ARG A 332 10.64 -35.42 5.66
C ARG A 332 9.24 -35.20 5.09
N ILE A 333 9.08 -35.51 3.82
CA ILE A 333 7.81 -35.65 3.12
C ILE A 333 7.69 -37.09 2.68
N TYR A 334 6.64 -37.75 3.14
CA TYR A 334 6.28 -39.09 2.72
C TYR A 334 5.46 -39.01 1.45
N SER A 335 5.76 -39.86 0.48
CA SER A 335 5.09 -39.92 -0.82
C SER A 335 4.72 -41.36 -1.11
N ALA A 336 3.48 -41.64 -1.49
CA ALA A 336 3.04 -43.00 -1.78
C ALA A 336 1.95 -43.01 -2.85
N PRO A 337 1.85 -44.07 -3.68
CA PRO A 337 0.73 -44.26 -4.59
C PRO A 337 -0.59 -44.23 -3.83
N ALA A 338 -1.54 -43.43 -4.32
CA ALA A 338 -2.85 -43.29 -3.71
C ALA A 338 -3.76 -44.46 -4.15
N THR A 339 -4.50 -45.05 -3.21
CA THR A 339 -5.57 -46.03 -3.51
C THR A 339 -6.90 -45.36 -3.87
N VAL A 340 -6.93 -44.03 -3.88
CA VAL A 340 -8.09 -43.18 -4.14
C VAL A 340 -7.75 -42.13 -5.19
N SER A 341 -8.74 -41.74 -6.01
CA SER A 341 -8.51 -40.77 -7.11
C SER A 341 -9.05 -39.37 -6.82
N THR A 342 -9.79 -39.18 -5.72
CA THR A 342 -10.32 -37.86 -5.35
C THR A 342 -10.29 -37.63 -3.84
N TYR A 343 -10.17 -36.37 -3.43
CA TYR A 343 -10.30 -35.96 -2.02
C TYR A 343 -11.63 -36.43 -1.39
N LYS A 344 -12.73 -36.45 -2.15
CA LYS A 344 -14.04 -36.91 -1.66
C LYS A 344 -13.99 -38.39 -1.27
N GLN A 345 -13.37 -39.23 -2.10
CA GLN A 345 -13.16 -40.65 -1.80
C GLN A 345 -12.21 -40.83 -0.62
N ALA A 346 -11.09 -40.11 -0.60
CA ALA A 346 -10.12 -40.14 0.50
C ALA A 346 -10.80 -39.85 1.85
N TRP A 347 -11.55 -38.74 1.94
CA TRP A 347 -12.29 -38.39 3.16
C TRP A 347 -13.39 -39.40 3.53
N ALA A 348 -14.02 -40.05 2.55
CA ALA A 348 -15.01 -41.08 2.81
C ALA A 348 -14.38 -42.34 3.42
N VAL A 349 -13.18 -42.74 2.96
CA VAL A 349 -12.41 -43.84 3.53
C VAL A 349 -11.92 -43.46 4.93
N LEU A 350 -11.21 -42.33 5.04
CA LEU A 350 -10.63 -41.87 6.29
C LEU A 350 -11.68 -41.78 7.41
N ARG A 351 -12.87 -41.22 7.15
CA ARG A 351 -13.93 -41.10 8.18
C ARG A 351 -14.59 -42.42 8.56
N LYS A 352 -14.58 -43.43 7.69
CA LYS A 352 -15.17 -44.74 7.97
C LYS A 352 -14.29 -45.59 8.90
N THR A 353 -12.98 -45.36 8.90
CA THR A 353 -12.07 -46.04 9.82
C THR A 353 -12.40 -45.70 11.27
N ARG A 354 -12.72 -46.71 12.07
CA ARG A 354 -12.94 -46.58 13.52
C ARG A 354 -11.61 -46.53 14.25
N SER A 355 -10.96 -45.37 14.22
CA SER A 355 -9.79 -45.06 15.04
C SER A 355 -10.05 -43.82 15.88
N LYS A 356 -9.54 -43.82 17.13
CA LYS A 356 -9.50 -42.63 17.99
C LYS A 356 -8.42 -41.63 17.55
N ALA A 357 -7.46 -42.06 16.73
CA ALA A 357 -6.42 -41.19 16.20
C ALA A 357 -7.03 -40.10 15.30
N ARG A 358 -6.48 -38.88 15.42
CA ARG A 358 -6.84 -37.72 14.61
C ARG A 358 -6.44 -37.96 13.16
N ILE A 359 -7.23 -37.46 12.20
CA ILE A 359 -6.85 -37.51 10.79
C ILE A 359 -5.86 -36.37 10.54
N PRO A 360 -4.63 -36.64 10.05
CA PRO A 360 -3.69 -35.58 9.70
C PRO A 360 -4.29 -34.64 8.67
N SER A 361 -4.04 -33.34 8.81
CA SER A 361 -4.50 -32.32 7.84
C SER A 361 -3.43 -31.95 6.82
N SER A 362 -2.16 -32.29 7.07
CA SER A 362 -1.02 -32.01 6.20
C SER A 362 -0.76 -33.15 5.21
N TRP A 363 -1.69 -33.33 4.28
CA TRP A 363 -1.52 -34.24 3.14
C TRP A 363 -2.19 -33.67 1.89
N ILE A 364 -1.70 -34.08 0.73
CA ILE A 364 -2.22 -33.69 -0.58
C ILE A 364 -2.34 -34.90 -1.49
N LEU A 365 -3.34 -34.90 -2.38
CA LEU A 365 -3.51 -35.88 -3.45
C LEU A 365 -3.21 -35.21 -4.78
N HIS A 366 -2.15 -35.63 -5.45
CA HIS A 366 -1.69 -35.07 -6.72
C HIS A 366 -1.11 -36.16 -7.61
N ASN A 367 -1.51 -36.21 -8.89
CA ASN A 367 -1.04 -37.21 -9.85
C ASN A 367 -1.09 -38.67 -9.35
N ASN A 368 -2.20 -39.04 -8.68
CA ASN A 368 -2.38 -40.35 -8.04
C ASN A 368 -1.34 -40.70 -6.97
N MET A 369 -0.65 -39.70 -6.42
CA MET A 369 0.24 -39.82 -5.28
C MET A 369 -0.34 -39.04 -4.11
N ILE A 370 -0.17 -39.56 -2.90
CA ILE A 370 -0.35 -38.81 -1.67
C ILE A 370 1.01 -38.36 -1.18
N HIS A 371 1.12 -37.06 -0.88
CA HIS A 371 2.27 -36.51 -0.17
C HIS A 371 1.83 -36.02 1.21
N SER A 372 2.61 -36.26 2.25
CA SER A 372 2.28 -35.89 3.63
C SER A 372 3.50 -35.57 4.48
N PHE A 373 3.32 -34.72 5.50
CA PHE A 373 4.32 -34.54 6.55
C PHE A 373 4.28 -35.62 7.64
N THR A 374 3.12 -36.22 7.84
CA THR A 374 2.96 -37.36 8.76
C THR A 374 3.23 -38.65 8.00
N ASP A 375 3.91 -39.59 8.66
CA ASP A 375 4.13 -40.92 8.11
C ASP A 375 2.77 -41.62 7.87
N PRO A 376 2.48 -42.10 6.66
CA PRO A 376 1.27 -42.85 6.40
C PRO A 376 1.13 -44.11 7.25
N GLU A 377 2.21 -44.83 7.58
CA GLU A 377 2.15 -46.07 8.37
C GLU A 377 1.79 -45.82 9.83
N GLU A 378 2.19 -44.66 10.37
CA GLU A 378 1.91 -44.28 11.75
C GLU A 378 0.63 -43.45 11.90
N SER A 379 -0.16 -43.34 10.83
CA SER A 379 -1.35 -42.49 10.81
C SER A 379 -2.49 -43.12 10.03
N ARG A 380 -3.65 -42.46 10.08
CA ARG A 380 -4.84 -42.92 9.34
C ARG A 380 -4.68 -42.84 7.83
N LEU A 381 -3.59 -42.24 7.33
CA LEU A 381 -3.32 -42.14 5.90
C LEU A 381 -2.96 -43.51 5.30
N GLU A 382 -2.56 -44.52 6.10
CA GLU A 382 -2.33 -45.90 5.65
C GLU A 382 -3.50 -46.46 4.81
N HIS A 383 -4.73 -46.05 5.10
CA HIS A 383 -5.93 -46.58 4.43
C HIS A 383 -6.18 -45.99 3.03
N ILE A 384 -5.44 -44.95 2.65
CA ILE A 384 -5.61 -44.26 1.36
C ILE A 384 -4.34 -44.30 0.50
N VAL A 385 -3.31 -45.03 0.93
CA VAL A 385 -2.05 -45.24 0.21
C VAL A 385 -1.77 -46.73 0.01
N ASP A 386 -0.91 -47.04 -0.97
CA ASP A 386 -0.24 -48.34 -1.04
C ASP A 386 0.97 -48.33 -0.08
N ALA A 387 0.85 -49.05 1.04
CA ALA A 387 1.87 -49.10 2.07
C ALA A 387 3.22 -49.66 1.55
N GLY A 388 3.20 -50.54 0.54
CA GLY A 388 4.42 -51.08 -0.06
C GLY A 388 5.21 -50.08 -0.91
N GLY A 389 4.61 -48.93 -1.24
CA GLY A 389 5.19 -47.88 -2.08
C GLY A 389 5.48 -46.57 -1.36
N ILE A 390 5.60 -46.58 -0.03
CA ILE A 390 5.90 -45.37 0.74
C ILE A 390 7.39 -45.02 0.58
N GLU A 391 7.63 -43.84 0.02
CA GLU A 391 8.94 -43.21 -0.08
C GLU A 391 9.03 -42.04 0.90
N SER A 392 10.20 -41.84 1.50
CA SER A 392 10.43 -40.75 2.45
C SER A 392 11.56 -39.87 1.96
N ASN A 393 11.25 -38.65 1.53
CA ASN A 393 12.20 -37.72 0.95
C ASN A 393 12.48 -36.53 1.88
N PRO A 394 13.69 -35.97 1.93
CA PRO A 394 13.96 -34.76 2.68
C PRO A 394 13.09 -33.58 2.23
N SER A 395 12.45 -32.87 3.16
CA SER A 395 11.67 -31.66 2.87
C SER A 395 12.53 -30.57 2.21
N SER A 396 13.83 -30.57 2.48
CA SER A 396 14.81 -29.64 1.87
C SER A 396 14.82 -29.72 0.34
N GLU A 397 14.55 -30.88 -0.27
CA GLU A 397 14.47 -31.01 -1.73
C GLU A 397 13.29 -30.25 -2.32
N TRP A 398 12.18 -30.17 -1.58
CA TRP A 398 10.99 -29.43 -1.99
C TRP A 398 11.16 -27.94 -1.72
N VAL A 399 11.82 -27.60 -0.61
CA VAL A 399 12.18 -26.22 -0.26
C VAL A 399 13.19 -25.65 -1.25
N MET A 400 14.19 -26.40 -1.71
CA MET A 400 15.21 -25.87 -2.64
C MET A 400 14.78 -25.93 -4.11
N SER A 401 13.67 -26.61 -4.41
CA SER A 401 13.17 -26.73 -5.78
C SER A 401 12.74 -25.39 -6.39
N GLU A 402 13.15 -25.16 -7.64
CA GLU A 402 12.69 -24.04 -8.47
C GLU A 402 11.40 -24.36 -9.25
N ASP A 403 10.98 -25.64 -9.30
CA ASP A 403 9.72 -26.05 -9.93
C ASP A 403 8.51 -25.39 -9.24
N PRO A 404 7.74 -24.54 -9.94
CA PRO A 404 6.57 -23.87 -9.40
C PRO A 404 5.49 -24.82 -8.88
N ASP A 405 5.33 -26.01 -9.48
CA ASP A 405 4.33 -26.97 -9.04
C ASP A 405 4.74 -27.62 -7.72
N ARG A 406 6.00 -28.08 -7.60
CA ARG A 406 6.54 -28.58 -6.33
C ARG A 406 6.45 -27.53 -5.21
N GLN A 407 6.73 -26.26 -5.50
CA GLN A 407 6.58 -25.18 -4.52
C GLN A 407 5.12 -24.98 -4.07
N ARG A 408 4.15 -25.04 -5.00
CA ARG A 408 2.72 -24.95 -4.67
C ARG A 408 2.27 -26.13 -3.81
N LEU A 409 2.73 -27.35 -4.12
CA LEU A 409 2.42 -28.54 -3.36
C LEU A 409 2.99 -28.45 -1.93
N PHE A 410 4.23 -27.98 -1.77
CA PHE A 410 4.82 -27.73 -0.45
C PHE A 410 4.02 -26.72 0.37
N ILE A 411 3.61 -25.60 -0.23
CA ILE A 411 2.75 -24.60 0.43
C ILE A 411 1.39 -25.20 0.84
N GLN A 412 0.83 -26.13 0.07
CA GLN A 412 -0.40 -26.82 0.45
C GLN A 412 -0.20 -27.71 1.69
N LEU A 413 0.93 -28.41 1.80
CA LEU A 413 1.31 -29.17 3.00
C LEU A 413 1.46 -28.24 4.21
N LEU A 414 2.16 -27.11 4.07
CA LEU A 414 2.30 -26.11 5.13
C LEU A 414 0.95 -25.56 5.59
N ASN A 415 0.02 -25.29 4.66
CA ASN A 415 -1.33 -24.85 5.02
C ASN A 415 -2.11 -25.95 5.78
N GLY A 416 -1.96 -27.21 5.39
CA GLY A 416 -2.55 -28.34 6.11
C GLY A 416 -1.98 -28.49 7.52
N ALA A 417 -0.67 -28.28 7.68
CA ALA A 417 0.02 -28.30 8.96
C ALA A 417 -0.42 -27.13 9.86
N LEU A 418 -0.46 -25.91 9.32
CA LEU A 418 -0.92 -24.73 10.05
C LEU A 418 -2.35 -24.89 10.58
N ARG A 419 -3.26 -25.44 9.77
CA ARG A 419 -4.62 -25.78 10.22
C ARG A 419 -4.59 -26.78 11.36
N SER A 420 -3.71 -27.77 11.28
CA SER A 420 -3.58 -28.79 12.30
C SER A 420 -3.17 -28.18 13.63
N ASP A 421 -2.10 -27.41 13.61
CA ASP A 421 -1.46 -26.83 14.79
C ASP A 421 -2.34 -25.77 15.48
N LEU A 422 -3.06 -24.97 14.70
CA LEU A 422 -3.96 -23.94 15.21
C LEU A 422 -5.28 -24.50 15.75
N ASP A 423 -5.75 -25.63 15.22
CA ASP A 423 -6.97 -26.29 15.72
C ASP A 423 -6.78 -26.73 17.19
N CYS A 424 -5.59 -27.20 17.56
CA CYS A 424 -5.23 -27.52 18.94
C CYS A 424 -5.26 -26.29 19.87
N LYS A 425 -5.13 -25.08 19.31
CA LYS A 425 -5.23 -23.80 20.02
C LYS A 425 -6.65 -23.21 19.97
N ASN A 426 -7.64 -24.00 19.56
CA ASN A 426 -9.03 -23.57 19.35
C ASN A 426 -9.16 -22.41 18.34
N VAL A 427 -8.28 -22.40 17.32
CA VAL A 427 -8.29 -21.45 16.21
C VAL A 427 -8.60 -22.22 14.93
N TRP A 428 -9.80 -22.03 14.40
CA TRP A 428 -10.31 -22.78 13.25
C TRP A 428 -10.11 -22.03 11.95
N PHE A 429 -9.93 -22.81 10.87
CA PHE A 429 -9.90 -22.27 9.51
C PHE A 429 -11.30 -22.22 8.90
N PHE A 430 -11.77 -21.01 8.59
CA PHE A 430 -13.04 -20.75 7.93
C PHE A 430 -12.81 -20.65 6.42
N SER A 431 -13.13 -21.74 5.71
CA SER A 431 -12.78 -21.90 4.29
C SER A 431 -13.46 -20.91 3.32
N ASP A 432 -14.63 -20.39 3.70
CA ASP A 432 -15.41 -19.44 2.91
C ASP A 432 -14.77 -18.04 2.88
N ASP A 433 -14.17 -17.60 3.98
CA ASP A 433 -13.43 -16.33 4.05
C ASP A 433 -11.90 -16.51 3.94
N LYS A 434 -11.42 -17.76 4.02
CA LYS A 434 -9.99 -18.12 4.03
C LYS A 434 -9.22 -17.46 5.18
N VAL A 435 -9.81 -17.48 6.38
CA VAL A 435 -9.22 -16.90 7.61
C VAL A 435 -9.14 -17.94 8.71
N TYR A 436 -8.19 -17.74 9.62
CA TYR A 436 -8.11 -18.45 10.90
C TYR A 436 -8.75 -17.56 11.97
N ALA A 437 -9.63 -18.11 12.80
CA ALA A 437 -10.29 -17.34 13.86
C ALA A 437 -10.48 -18.17 15.12
N PHE A 438 -10.44 -17.51 16.28
CA PHE A 438 -10.78 -18.18 17.54
C PHE A 438 -12.20 -18.73 17.48
N ALA A 439 -12.36 -20.01 17.79
CA ALA A 439 -13.64 -20.68 17.77
C ALA A 439 -14.34 -20.60 19.13
N GLY A 440 -15.65 -20.41 19.11
CA GLY A 440 -16.49 -20.37 20.31
C GLY A 440 -17.95 -20.46 19.91
N ARG A 441 -18.83 -20.70 20.89
CA ARG A 441 -20.27 -20.89 20.71
C ARG A 441 -21.04 -19.77 21.40
N LEU A 442 -22.31 -19.61 21.02
CA LEU A 442 -23.19 -18.62 21.64
C LEU A 442 -23.41 -18.86 23.13
N GLU A 443 -23.33 -20.12 23.56
CA GLU A 443 -23.48 -20.52 24.96
C GLU A 443 -22.23 -20.25 25.81
N ASP A 444 -21.08 -20.01 25.17
CA ASP A 444 -19.84 -19.75 25.89
C ASP A 444 -19.81 -18.32 26.44
N GLU A 445 -18.98 -18.05 27.44
CA GLU A 445 -18.70 -16.67 27.85
C GLU A 445 -17.76 -16.00 26.82
N PRO A 446 -17.82 -14.66 26.65
CA PRO A 446 -16.87 -13.93 25.81
C PRO A 446 -15.42 -14.27 26.17
N LEU A 447 -14.68 -14.79 25.19
CA LEU A 447 -13.32 -15.28 25.41
C LEU A 447 -12.31 -14.15 25.42
N GLN A 448 -11.49 -14.09 26.47
CA GLN A 448 -10.30 -13.24 26.53
C GLN A 448 -9.02 -14.05 26.37
N TYR A 449 -8.12 -13.56 25.53
CA TYR A 449 -6.78 -14.13 25.37
C TYR A 449 -5.76 -13.23 26.08
N ARG A 450 -4.93 -13.85 26.92
CA ARG A 450 -3.84 -13.16 27.63
C ARG A 450 -2.53 -13.46 26.92
N TYR A 451 -1.80 -12.41 26.56
CA TYR A 451 -0.52 -12.51 25.86
C TYR A 451 0.49 -11.50 26.45
N GLN A 452 1.76 -11.70 26.13
CA GLN A 452 2.82 -10.80 26.59
C GLN A 452 2.94 -9.59 25.65
N ASN A 453 2.69 -8.39 26.18
CA ASN A 453 2.88 -7.12 25.48
C ASN A 453 4.15 -6.43 26.03
N ILE A 454 4.77 -5.50 25.26
CA ILE A 454 6.12 -4.91 25.43
C ILE A 454 6.59 -4.80 26.88
N ARG A 455 5.73 -4.33 27.80
CA ARG A 455 6.07 -4.09 29.21
C ARG A 455 5.13 -4.78 30.23
N GLN A 456 4.06 -5.48 29.81
CA GLN A 456 3.09 -6.10 30.73
C GLN A 456 2.18 -7.19 30.09
N ARG A 457 1.65 -8.09 30.92
CA ARG A 457 0.58 -9.03 30.51
C ARG A 457 -0.68 -8.25 30.15
N SER A 458 -1.15 -8.40 28.92
CA SER A 458 -2.35 -7.73 28.41
C SER A 458 -3.42 -8.77 28.06
N ALA A 459 -4.69 -8.39 28.20
CA ALA A 459 -5.82 -9.21 27.77
C ALA A 459 -6.54 -8.51 26.61
N ILE A 460 -6.95 -9.28 25.60
CA ILE A 460 -7.82 -8.83 24.52
C ILE A 460 -8.98 -9.80 24.38
N THR A 461 -10.19 -9.27 24.24
CA THR A 461 -11.36 -10.08 23.95
C THR A 461 -11.28 -10.59 22.52
N VAL A 462 -11.07 -11.89 22.36
CA VAL A 462 -10.94 -12.56 21.07
C VAL A 462 -12.27 -13.10 20.55
N ILE A 463 -13.26 -13.29 21.43
CA ILE A 463 -14.64 -13.61 21.06
C ILE A 463 -15.58 -12.65 21.80
N THR A 464 -16.42 -11.92 21.07
CA THR A 464 -17.38 -10.97 21.64
C THR A 464 -18.79 -11.31 21.19
N HIS A 465 -19.74 -11.22 22.11
CA HIS A 465 -21.13 -11.58 21.91
C HIS A 465 -21.95 -10.32 21.66
N TYR A 466 -22.83 -10.37 20.68
CA TYR A 466 -23.69 -9.25 20.29
C TYR A 466 -25.10 -9.74 19.97
N THR A 467 -26.05 -8.82 20.01
CA THR A 467 -27.44 -9.06 19.61
C THR A 467 -27.85 -8.01 18.59
N HIS A 468 -28.40 -8.44 17.45
CA HIS A 468 -29.02 -7.56 16.48
C HIS A 468 -30.54 -7.50 16.73
N GLN A 469 -31.08 -6.30 16.87
CA GLN A 469 -32.52 -6.06 17.00
C GLN A 469 -33.07 -5.66 15.62
N ALA A 470 -34.00 -6.44 15.09
CA ALA A 470 -34.70 -6.13 13.85
C ALA A 470 -35.84 -5.14 14.10
N ALA A 471 -36.31 -4.49 13.03
CA ALA A 471 -37.38 -3.49 13.10
C ALA A 471 -38.74 -4.07 13.56
N ASP A 472 -38.91 -5.39 13.44
CA ASP A 472 -40.08 -6.14 13.93
C ASP A 472 -39.98 -6.54 15.42
N GLY A 473 -38.90 -6.14 16.11
CA GLY A 473 -38.63 -6.46 17.51
C GLY A 473 -37.95 -7.81 17.74
N THR A 474 -37.66 -8.58 16.69
CA THR A 474 -36.95 -9.86 16.82
C THR A 474 -35.46 -9.63 17.06
N SER A 475 -34.89 -10.37 18.02
CA SER A 475 -33.47 -10.29 18.35
C SER A 475 -32.70 -11.52 17.89
N TYR A 476 -31.58 -11.33 17.20
CA TYR A 476 -30.70 -12.40 16.73
C TYR A 476 -29.30 -12.25 17.32
N PRO A 477 -28.81 -13.23 18.11
CA PRO A 477 -27.46 -13.17 18.63
C PRO A 477 -26.43 -13.50 17.53
N TYR A 478 -25.24 -12.93 17.65
CA TYR A 478 -24.11 -13.21 16.78
C TYR A 478 -22.79 -13.01 17.52
N LEU A 479 -21.74 -13.65 17.01
CA LEU A 479 -20.39 -13.60 17.57
C LEU A 479 -19.46 -12.83 16.65
N ARG A 480 -18.54 -12.07 17.24
CA ARG A 480 -17.35 -11.52 16.59
C ARG A 480 -16.14 -12.30 17.07
N HIS A 481 -15.42 -12.89 16.14
CA HIS A 481 -14.18 -13.62 16.36
C HIS A 481 -13.01 -12.80 15.84
N LEU A 482 -11.97 -12.63 16.66
CA LEU A 482 -10.70 -12.13 16.18
C LEU A 482 -10.10 -13.19 15.22
N ALA A 483 -9.64 -12.71 14.07
CA ALA A 483 -9.18 -13.57 12.99
C ALA A 483 -7.88 -13.05 12.35
N PHE A 484 -7.26 -13.87 11.51
CA PHE A 484 -6.24 -13.42 10.57
C PHE A 484 -6.33 -14.17 9.24
N ALA A 485 -5.98 -13.49 8.15
CA ALA A 485 -5.65 -14.13 6.89
C ALA A 485 -4.16 -14.51 6.92
N GLY A 486 -3.85 -15.78 6.72
CA GLY A 486 -2.49 -16.32 6.70
C GLY A 486 -2.03 -16.65 5.28
N ARG A 487 -0.83 -16.23 4.90
CA ARG A 487 -0.21 -16.60 3.61
C ARG A 487 1.26 -16.97 3.80
N PHE A 488 1.65 -18.18 3.41
CA PHE A 488 3.07 -18.51 3.35
C PHE A 488 3.74 -17.76 2.19
N ARG A 489 4.86 -17.10 2.50
CA ARG A 489 5.73 -16.39 1.57
C ARG A 489 7.09 -17.04 1.60
N ARG A 490 7.71 -17.18 0.43
CA ARG A 490 9.11 -17.57 0.30
C ARG A 490 9.93 -16.33 -0.03
N ILE A 491 10.97 -16.08 0.76
CA ILE A 491 11.93 -14.99 0.57
C ILE A 491 13.32 -15.60 0.80
N ASP A 492 14.23 -15.50 -0.17
CA ASP A 492 15.61 -16.02 -0.10
C ASP A 492 15.71 -17.45 0.48
N ASN A 493 14.88 -18.36 -0.04
CA ASN A 493 14.79 -19.78 0.36
C ASN A 493 14.29 -20.04 1.80
N ALA A 494 13.87 -19.01 2.53
CA ALA A 494 13.17 -19.14 3.81
C ALA A 494 11.66 -18.93 3.64
N PHE A 495 10.87 -19.58 4.50
CA PHE A 495 9.42 -19.42 4.54
C PHE A 495 9.00 -18.52 5.70
N TYR A 496 7.99 -17.69 5.44
CA TYR A 496 7.38 -16.78 6.41
C TYR A 496 5.87 -16.93 6.33
N LEU A 497 5.17 -16.87 7.46
CA LEU A 497 3.73 -16.70 7.49
C LEU A 497 3.41 -15.21 7.59
N GLU A 498 2.89 -14.64 6.49
CA GLU A 498 2.29 -13.32 6.50
C GLU A 498 0.95 -13.37 7.24
N VAL A 499 0.86 -12.64 8.35
CA VAL A 499 -0.34 -12.52 9.19
C VAL A 499 -1.02 -11.19 8.89
N THR A 500 -2.27 -11.21 8.44
CA THR A 500 -3.08 -10.00 8.27
C THR A 500 -4.29 -10.08 9.20
N PRO A 501 -4.30 -9.34 10.33
CA PRO A 501 -5.42 -9.35 11.26
C PRO A 501 -6.73 -8.91 10.61
N THR A 502 -7.81 -9.55 11.03
CA THR A 502 -9.17 -9.26 10.56
C THR A 502 -10.18 -9.80 11.58
N TYR A 503 -11.46 -9.78 11.23
CA TYR A 503 -12.52 -10.38 12.02
C TYR A 503 -13.33 -11.37 11.20
N ARG A 504 -13.93 -12.31 11.90
CA ARG A 504 -14.96 -13.21 11.39
C ARG A 504 -16.21 -13.01 12.24
N PHE A 505 -17.36 -12.83 11.61
CA PHE A 505 -18.65 -12.78 12.30
C PHE A 505 -19.45 -14.04 12.00
N THR A 506 -20.02 -14.65 13.03
CA THR A 506 -20.83 -15.87 12.88
C THR A 506 -22.16 -15.74 13.62
N SER A 507 -23.18 -16.43 13.12
CA SER A 507 -24.49 -16.48 13.79
C SER A 507 -24.59 -17.54 14.87
N ASP A 508 -23.70 -18.55 14.87
CA ASP A 508 -23.76 -19.72 15.76
C ASP A 508 -22.38 -20.24 16.18
N GLY A 509 -21.32 -19.46 15.97
CA GLY A 509 -19.93 -19.89 16.18
C GLY A 509 -19.28 -20.55 14.95
N LYS A 510 -20.06 -20.90 13.92
CA LYS A 510 -19.57 -21.62 12.73
C LYS A 510 -20.00 -20.97 11.42
N ARG A 511 -21.29 -20.73 11.24
CA ARG A 511 -21.89 -20.19 10.01
C ARG A 511 -21.64 -18.70 9.92
N LYS A 512 -21.24 -18.24 8.73
CA LYS A 512 -21.02 -16.81 8.43
C LYS A 512 -22.27 -16.00 8.75
N ASP A 513 -22.12 -14.92 9.51
CA ASP A 513 -23.21 -13.99 9.79
C ASP A 513 -23.72 -13.33 8.50
N HIS A 514 -25.02 -13.08 8.42
CA HIS A 514 -25.64 -12.45 7.26
C HIS A 514 -25.06 -11.06 6.98
N PHE A 515 -24.74 -10.30 8.04
CA PHE A 515 -24.20 -8.94 7.95
C PHE A 515 -22.66 -8.89 8.04
N HIS A 516 -21.99 -10.03 7.87
CA HIS A 516 -20.54 -10.17 8.04
C HIS A 516 -19.72 -9.06 7.39
N ASP A 517 -19.87 -8.85 6.08
CA ASP A 517 -18.99 -7.94 5.32
C ASP A 517 -19.18 -6.47 5.75
N THR A 518 -20.42 -6.10 6.06
CA THR A 518 -20.78 -4.79 6.61
C THR A 518 -20.17 -4.59 8.00
N ARG A 519 -20.23 -5.62 8.87
CA ARG A 519 -19.69 -5.57 10.24
C ARG A 519 -18.15 -5.52 10.24
N VAL A 520 -17.49 -6.30 9.39
CA VAL A 520 -16.03 -6.24 9.19
C VAL A 520 -15.62 -4.85 8.70
N SER A 521 -16.33 -4.29 7.73
CA SER A 521 -16.05 -2.94 7.24
C SER A 521 -16.27 -1.88 8.33
N GLY A 522 -17.33 -2.02 9.13
CA GLY A 522 -17.65 -1.12 10.21
C GLY A 522 -16.57 -1.08 11.29
N ILE A 523 -16.12 -2.24 11.77
CA ILE A 523 -15.08 -2.29 12.81
C ILE A 523 -13.72 -1.80 12.29
N LYS A 524 -13.33 -2.17 11.07
CA LYS A 524 -12.05 -1.74 10.47
C LYS A 524 -11.94 -0.23 10.26
N ARG A 525 -13.07 0.48 10.11
CA ARG A 525 -13.10 1.95 10.06
C ARG A 525 -12.77 2.61 11.40
N LEU A 526 -13.03 1.93 12.51
CA LEU A 526 -12.83 2.45 13.86
C LEU A 526 -11.46 2.05 14.45
N GLU A 527 -10.79 1.06 13.86
CA GLU A 527 -9.49 0.59 14.34
C GLU A 527 -8.36 1.57 14.06
N ARG A 528 -7.54 1.81 15.09
CA ARG A 528 -6.31 2.61 15.03
C ARG A 528 -5.09 1.70 15.08
N ASN A 529 -3.91 2.24 14.76
CA ASN A 529 -2.64 1.50 14.68
C ASN A 529 -2.32 0.65 15.93
N ARG A 530 -2.61 1.15 17.15
CA ARG A 530 -2.38 0.42 18.40
C ARG A 530 -3.21 -0.85 18.53
N ALA A 531 -4.45 -0.84 18.03
CA ALA A 531 -5.32 -2.01 18.03
C ALA A 531 -4.79 -3.08 17.06
N VAL A 532 -4.39 -2.66 15.85
CA VAL A 532 -3.80 -3.55 14.84
C VAL A 532 -2.49 -4.16 15.34
N LEU A 533 -1.60 -3.35 15.92
CA LEU A 533 -0.35 -3.82 16.51
C LEU A 533 -0.59 -4.87 17.61
N SER A 534 -1.58 -4.64 18.49
CA SER A 534 -1.94 -5.58 19.54
C SER A 534 -2.41 -6.93 18.98
N GLN A 535 -3.13 -6.91 17.85
CA GLN A 535 -3.56 -8.13 17.17
C GLN A 535 -2.41 -8.85 16.48
N VAL A 536 -1.51 -8.13 15.81
CA VAL A 536 -0.30 -8.74 15.21
C VAL A 536 0.52 -9.45 16.27
N ARG A 537 0.73 -8.83 17.42
CA ARG A 537 1.47 -9.45 18.53
C ARG A 537 0.74 -10.64 19.13
N LEU A 538 -0.57 -10.54 19.32
CA LEU A 538 -1.35 -11.68 19.78
C LEU A 538 -1.18 -12.85 18.82
N TRP A 539 -1.27 -12.63 17.50
CA TRP A 539 -1.15 -13.74 16.55
C TRP A 539 0.26 -14.32 16.52
N ASN A 540 1.29 -13.49 16.67
CA ASN A 540 2.66 -13.96 16.83
C ASN A 540 2.80 -14.82 18.10
N ASP A 541 2.26 -14.38 19.23
CA ASP A 541 2.25 -15.13 20.50
C ASP A 541 1.50 -16.48 20.36
N VAL A 542 0.32 -16.46 19.73
CA VAL A 542 -0.46 -17.67 19.42
C VAL A 542 0.35 -18.62 18.54
N LEU A 543 1.08 -18.12 17.53
CA LEU A 543 1.89 -18.95 16.63
C LEU A 543 3.10 -19.55 17.36
N LEU A 544 3.76 -18.79 18.23
CA LEU A 544 4.92 -19.22 19.02
C LEU A 544 4.57 -20.19 20.15
N ALA A 545 3.36 -20.11 20.70
CA ALA A 545 2.95 -20.93 21.84
C ALA A 545 2.97 -22.43 21.50
N ARG A 546 3.83 -23.20 22.15
CA ARG A 546 3.80 -24.67 22.10
C ARG A 546 2.91 -25.21 23.21
N LEU A 547 2.05 -26.17 22.86
CA LEU A 547 1.24 -26.90 23.84
C LEU A 547 2.05 -28.10 24.33
N ALA A 548 1.80 -28.57 25.57
CA ALA A 548 2.61 -29.59 26.21
C ALA A 548 2.64 -30.96 25.50
N ASP A 549 1.64 -31.23 24.66
CA ASP A 549 1.60 -32.37 23.75
C ASP A 549 2.12 -31.91 22.37
N ASP A 550 3.39 -32.19 22.09
CA ASP A 550 4.20 -31.63 20.99
C ASP A 550 3.82 -32.17 19.58
N GLU A 551 2.52 -32.25 19.28
CA GLU A 551 2.00 -32.67 17.97
C GLU A 551 2.04 -31.55 16.91
N GLN A 552 2.62 -30.39 17.23
CA GLN A 552 2.71 -29.25 16.31
C GLN A 552 3.75 -29.51 15.24
N LEU A 553 3.34 -29.46 13.98
CA LEU A 553 4.21 -29.73 12.84
C LEU A 553 5.10 -28.52 12.50
N LEU A 554 4.63 -27.30 12.78
CA LEU A 554 5.32 -26.07 12.45
C LEU A 554 5.91 -25.42 13.71
N GLY A 555 7.12 -24.90 13.57
CA GLY A 555 7.75 -24.02 14.55
C GLY A 555 7.92 -22.64 13.96
N PHE A 556 7.44 -21.63 14.68
CA PHE A 556 7.60 -20.24 14.31
C PHE A 556 8.69 -19.59 15.16
N ALA A 557 9.43 -18.66 14.58
CA ALA A 557 10.30 -17.77 15.34
C ALA A 557 9.60 -16.44 15.61
N GLN A 558 10.10 -15.71 16.59
CA GLN A 558 9.63 -14.37 16.92
C GLN A 558 9.62 -13.49 15.64
N ALA A 559 8.46 -12.90 15.34
CA ALA A 559 8.38 -11.91 14.27
C ALA A 559 9.40 -10.80 14.48
N LEU A 560 10.10 -10.42 13.40
CA LEU A 560 11.12 -9.38 13.44
C LEU A 560 10.54 -8.07 13.96
N SER A 561 11.28 -7.43 14.87
CA SER A 561 10.98 -6.09 15.34
C SER A 561 12.16 -5.18 15.08
N PHE A 562 11.88 -3.93 14.70
CA PHE A 562 12.89 -2.96 14.34
C PHE A 562 12.73 -1.75 15.25
N GLU A 563 13.76 -1.47 16.03
CA GLU A 563 13.85 -0.24 16.82
C GLU A 563 14.03 0.93 15.87
N TYR A 564 13.30 2.01 16.11
CA TYR A 564 13.44 3.27 15.41
C TYR A 564 13.29 4.41 16.41
N VAL A 565 13.94 5.54 16.15
CA VAL A 565 13.76 6.74 16.95
C VAL A 565 12.43 7.40 16.54
N PRO A 566 11.42 7.51 17.42
CA PRO A 566 10.25 8.31 17.15
C PRO A 566 10.68 9.78 17.16
N LYS A 567 10.59 10.46 16.01
CA LYS A 567 10.77 11.91 15.96
C LYS A 567 9.50 12.59 16.50
N PHE A 568 9.61 13.09 17.74
CA PHE A 568 8.76 14.00 18.50
C PHE A 568 7.43 13.47 19.07
N ASP A 569 7.25 13.69 20.38
CA ASP A 569 5.95 13.76 21.05
C ASP A 569 5.18 14.98 20.54
N VAL A 570 4.10 14.75 19.81
CA VAL A 570 3.12 15.79 19.52
C VAL A 570 2.09 15.74 20.64
N GLN A 571 2.15 16.71 21.56
CA GLN A 571 1.00 17.00 22.42
C GLN A 571 -0.19 17.29 21.51
N LEU A 572 -1.17 16.39 21.50
CA LEU A 572 -2.49 16.66 20.93
C LEU A 572 -3.14 17.70 21.83
N VAL A 573 -3.04 18.98 21.44
CA VAL A 573 -3.88 20.03 22.00
C VAL A 573 -5.31 19.71 21.58
N SER A 574 -6.19 19.47 22.54
CA SER A 574 -7.62 19.33 22.28
C SER A 574 -8.16 20.67 21.80
N TRP A 575 -8.90 20.66 20.70
CA TRP A 575 -9.61 21.81 20.15
C TRP A 575 -10.91 22.08 20.92
N GLU A 576 -10.82 22.32 22.21
CA GLU A 576 -11.91 22.87 23.01
C GLU A 576 -11.37 24.10 23.73
N GLU A 577 -12.08 25.22 23.65
CA GLU A 577 -11.74 26.57 24.12
C GLU A 577 -10.98 27.46 23.12
N TYR A 578 -11.70 27.93 22.10
CA TYR A 578 -11.61 29.35 21.74
C TYR A 578 -12.86 30.04 22.31
N PRO A 579 -12.72 31.16 23.04
CA PRO A 579 -13.85 31.95 23.47
C PRO A 579 -14.51 32.58 22.24
N ASP A 580 -15.84 32.52 22.18
CA ASP A 580 -16.66 33.20 21.17
C ASP A 580 -16.25 34.68 21.11
N GLU A 581 -15.70 35.12 19.98
CA GLU A 581 -15.51 36.54 19.70
C GLU A 581 -16.90 37.15 19.43
N ASP A 582 -17.25 38.13 20.25
CA ASP A 582 -18.48 38.92 20.23
C ASP A 582 -18.87 39.34 18.81
N GLU A 583 -20.13 39.06 18.44
CA GLU A 583 -20.83 39.70 17.33
C GLU A 583 -20.91 41.21 17.61
N GLY A 584 -19.92 41.95 17.11
CA GLY A 584 -19.92 43.41 17.10
C GLY A 584 -20.87 43.96 16.05
N ASP A 585 -21.88 44.70 16.54
CA ASP A 585 -22.82 45.58 15.85
C ASP A 585 -22.41 46.06 14.45
N VAL A 586 -23.23 45.71 13.45
CA VAL A 586 -23.25 46.36 12.14
C VAL A 586 -24.09 47.64 12.24
N PRO A 587 -23.55 48.83 11.91
CA PRO A 587 -24.34 50.06 11.93
C PRO A 587 -25.37 50.08 10.80
N ASN A 588 -26.63 50.36 11.15
CA ASN A 588 -27.68 50.77 10.21
C ASN A 588 -27.26 52.06 9.52
N ASP A 589 -27.26 52.07 8.18
CA ASP A 589 -27.22 53.30 7.38
C ASP A 589 -28.52 53.42 6.59
N ASP A 590 -29.16 54.56 6.78
CA ASP A 590 -30.47 54.95 6.26
C ASP A 590 -30.36 55.29 4.77
N GLY A 591 -31.25 54.74 3.95
CA GLY A 591 -31.28 54.96 2.51
C GLY A 591 -32.69 55.03 1.96
N GLU A 592 -33.21 56.25 1.88
CA GLU A 592 -34.53 56.70 1.44
C GLU A 592 -35.20 55.97 0.26
N SER A 593 -36.51 55.88 0.40
CA SER A 593 -37.53 55.54 -0.58
C SER A 593 -37.52 56.40 -1.85
N LEU A 594 -37.67 55.76 -3.02
CA LEU A 594 -38.44 56.34 -4.13
C LEU A 594 -39.34 55.28 -4.78
N GLN A 595 -40.63 55.64 -4.80
CA GLN A 595 -41.78 54.87 -5.28
C GLN A 595 -41.76 54.68 -6.80
N GLY A 596 -42.40 53.61 -7.23
CA GLY A 596 -42.55 53.25 -8.64
C GLY A 596 -43.63 54.02 -9.40
N ALA A 597 -43.65 53.77 -10.70
CA ALA A 597 -44.82 53.93 -11.57
C ALA A 597 -44.70 52.92 -12.73
N SER A 598 -45.44 51.82 -12.62
CA SER A 598 -45.91 51.02 -13.76
C SER A 598 -47.14 51.71 -14.37
N PRO A 599 -47.57 51.41 -15.60
CA PRO A 599 -48.01 50.05 -16.01
C PRO A 599 -46.98 49.23 -16.79
#